data_AF-A0A401K2L1-F1
#
_entry.id   AF-A0A401K2L1-F1
#
_cell.length_a   1.000
_cell.length_b   1.000
_cell.length_c   1.000
_cell.angle_alpha   90.00
_cell.angle_beta   90.00
_cell.angle_gamma   90.00
#
_symmetry.space_group_name_H-M   'P 1'
#
loop_
_entity.id
_entity.type
_entity.pdbx_description
1 polymer ?
#
loop_
_entity_poly.entity_id
_entity_poly.type
_entity_poly.pdbx_seq_one_letter_code
_entity_poly.pdbx_strand_id
1 'polypeptide(L)'
;MATARAGTREEALRLLMTSGIAVVELDYESGWQDAIELGRIGQKAGIQVEFRGHESIAVQSLAALVAGVAHPKVTFRQRNLYCQFNLDAAPAAQLGQIEAKATALGDYILAGHLLRDRDALWAE
;
A
#
# COMPACT_ATOMS: atom_id res chain seq x y z
N MET A 1 17.40 12.97 5.98
CA MET A 1 16.05 13.52 5.79
C MET A 1 15.07 12.35 5.75
N ALA A 2 13.85 12.54 6.22
CA ALA A 2 12.87 11.47 6.45
C ALA A 2 11.70 11.52 5.46
N THR A 3 11.05 10.38 5.28
CA THR A 3 9.72 10.28 4.66
C THR A 3 8.67 10.38 5.76
N ALA A 4 7.66 11.20 5.56
CA ALA A 4 6.51 11.31 6.45
C ALA A 4 5.22 10.98 5.68
N ARG A 5 4.20 10.55 6.40
CA ARG A 5 2.91 10.16 5.85
C ARG A 5 1.81 11.05 6.42
N ALA A 6 0.94 11.54 5.54
CA ALA A 6 -0.24 12.30 5.90
C ALA A 6 -1.50 11.49 5.60
N GLY A 7 -2.37 11.35 6.60
CA GLY A 7 -3.71 10.78 6.45
C GLY A 7 -4.78 11.81 6.09
N THR A 8 -4.44 13.11 6.05
CA THR A 8 -5.35 14.16 5.55
C THR A 8 -4.56 15.28 4.85
N ARG A 9 -5.29 16.13 4.10
CA ARG A 9 -4.73 17.33 3.46
C ARG A 9 -4.11 18.30 4.49
N GLU A 10 -4.77 18.51 5.62
CA GLU A 10 -4.30 19.39 6.70
C GLU A 10 -3.02 18.85 7.35
N GLU A 11 -2.92 17.53 7.52
CA GLU A 11 -1.70 16.90 7.99
C GLU A 11 -0.56 17.05 6.98
N ALA A 12 -0.82 16.86 5.69
CA ALA A 12 0.18 17.06 4.64
C ALA A 12 0.74 18.49 4.66
N LEU A 13 -0.13 19.50 4.77
CA LEU A 13 0.30 20.90 4.89
C LEU A 13 1.18 21.15 6.11
N ARG A 14 0.86 20.56 7.26
CA ARG A 14 1.70 20.66 8.47
C ARG A 14 3.07 20.00 8.26
N LEU A 15 3.11 18.84 7.63
CA LEU A 15 4.37 18.14 7.32
C LEU A 15 5.23 18.94 6.33
N LEU A 16 4.63 19.58 5.33
CA LEU A 16 5.37 20.45 4.39
C LEU A 16 6.05 21.66 5.04
N MET A 17 5.63 22.05 6.25
CA MET A 17 6.25 23.12 7.04
C MET A 17 7.28 22.59 8.05
N THR A 18 7.42 21.26 8.17
CA THR A 18 8.27 20.62 9.18
C THR A 18 9.68 20.38 8.63
N SER A 19 10.69 20.86 9.35
CA SER A 19 12.09 20.65 8.96
C SER A 19 12.50 19.17 9.02
N GLY A 20 13.39 18.75 8.12
CA GLY A 20 13.96 17.40 8.11
C GLY A 20 13.18 16.37 7.30
N ILE A 21 12.03 16.74 6.74
CA ILE A 21 11.24 15.91 5.82
C ILE A 21 11.74 16.14 4.39
N ALA A 22 11.99 15.06 3.66
CA ALA A 22 12.29 15.09 2.22
C ALA A 22 11.10 14.67 1.37
N VAL A 23 10.24 13.78 1.89
CA VAL A 23 9.10 13.23 1.16
C VAL A 23 7.86 13.23 2.05
N VAL A 24 6.73 13.69 1.52
CA VAL A 24 5.40 13.53 2.13
C VAL A 24 4.57 12.59 1.27
N GLU A 25 4.23 11.43 1.82
CA GLU A 25 3.27 10.50 1.22
C GLU A 25 1.84 10.91 1.61
N LEU A 26 0.98 11.11 0.62
CA LEU A 26 -0.46 11.27 0.80
C LEU A 26 -1.09 9.88 0.89
N ASP A 27 -1.63 9.55 2.05
CA ASP A 27 -2.22 8.24 2.35
C ASP A 27 -3.67 8.39 2.82
N TYR A 28 -4.50 8.88 1.91
CA TYR A 28 -5.94 9.03 2.09
C TYR A 28 -6.65 8.99 0.74
N GLU A 29 -7.95 8.69 0.76
CA GLU A 29 -8.73 8.36 -0.43
C GLU A 29 -8.68 9.43 -1.52
N SER A 30 -8.84 10.70 -1.14
CA SER A 30 -8.80 11.84 -2.06
C SER A 30 -7.40 12.40 -2.31
N GLY A 31 -6.33 11.75 -1.83
CA GLY A 31 -4.96 12.25 -1.94
C GLY A 31 -4.49 12.47 -3.38
N TRP A 32 -5.05 11.73 -4.34
CA TRP A 32 -4.78 11.94 -5.77
C TRP A 32 -5.26 13.29 -6.29
N GLN A 33 -6.33 13.86 -5.70
CA GLN A 33 -6.86 15.18 -6.08
C GLN A 33 -5.92 16.29 -5.57
N ASP A 34 -5.39 16.12 -4.37
CA ASP A 34 -4.53 17.09 -3.71
C ASP A 34 -3.07 17.05 -4.18
N ALA A 35 -2.62 15.92 -4.75
CA ALA A 35 -1.23 15.67 -5.11
C ALA A 35 -0.61 16.78 -5.99
N ILE A 36 -1.39 17.37 -6.90
CA ILE A 36 -0.91 18.44 -7.79
C ILE A 36 -0.65 19.73 -7.01
N GLU A 37 -1.61 20.17 -6.20
CA GLU A 37 -1.49 21.42 -5.44
C GLU A 37 -0.43 21.28 -4.35
N LEU A 38 -0.51 20.22 -3.55
CA LEU A 38 0.46 19.93 -2.49
C LEU A 38 1.86 19.71 -3.07
N GLY A 39 1.98 19.09 -4.25
CA GLY A 39 3.25 18.95 -4.97
C GLY A 39 3.90 20.29 -5.31
N ARG A 40 3.12 21.28 -5.74
CA ARG A 40 3.65 22.65 -6.00
C ARG A 40 4.10 23.33 -4.70
N ILE A 41 3.39 23.13 -3.60
CA ILE A 41 3.77 23.67 -2.29
C ILE A 41 5.07 23.01 -1.80
N GLY A 42 5.13 21.68 -1.88
CA GLY A 42 6.31 20.89 -1.52
C GLY A 42 7.54 21.29 -2.31
N GLN A 43 7.41 21.46 -3.64
CA GLN A 43 8.53 21.89 -4.48
C GLN A 43 9.15 23.21 -4.02
N LYS A 44 8.34 24.19 -3.59
CA LYS A 44 8.84 25.46 -3.03
C LYS A 44 9.61 25.28 -1.73
N ALA A 45 9.27 24.25 -0.96
CA ALA A 45 9.94 23.87 0.29
C ALA A 45 11.10 22.87 0.08
N GLY A 46 11.35 22.43 -1.16
CA GLY A 46 12.32 21.36 -1.46
C GLY A 46 11.88 19.97 -0.99
N ILE A 47 10.57 19.74 -0.82
CA ILE A 47 9.97 18.50 -0.34
C ILE A 47 9.19 17.85 -1.49
N GLN A 48 9.42 16.56 -1.73
CA GLN A 48 8.65 15.78 -2.70
C GLN A 48 7.32 15.37 -2.09
N VAL A 49 6.24 15.48 -2.87
CA VAL A 49 4.92 14.98 -2.47
C VAL A 49 4.53 13.84 -3.39
N GLU A 50 4.10 12.73 -2.81
CA GLU A 50 3.74 11.52 -3.55
C GLU A 50 2.37 11.03 -3.15
N PHE A 51 1.61 10.53 -4.12
CA PHE A 51 0.42 9.74 -3.86
C PHE A 51 0.60 8.37 -4.52
N ARG A 52 0.30 7.30 -3.79
CA ARG A 52 0.33 5.93 -4.29
C ARG A 52 -0.99 5.26 -3.96
N GLY A 53 -1.74 4.84 -4.98
CA GLY A 53 -3.03 4.19 -4.78
C GLY A 53 -2.93 2.70 -4.41
N HIS A 54 -1.78 2.07 -4.70
CA HIS A 54 -1.56 0.66 -4.43
C HIS A 54 -0.12 0.37 -4.03
N GLU A 55 0.08 -0.80 -3.43
CA GLU A 55 1.37 -1.42 -3.16
C GLU A 55 1.38 -2.86 -3.69
N SER A 56 2.53 -3.30 -4.21
CA SER A 56 2.73 -4.65 -4.72
C SER A 56 3.45 -5.50 -3.68
N ILE A 57 2.79 -6.55 -3.21
CA ILE A 57 3.30 -7.42 -2.16
C ILE A 57 3.57 -8.80 -2.75
N ALA A 58 4.81 -9.27 -2.64
CA ALA A 58 5.14 -10.65 -2.94
C ALA A 58 4.75 -11.54 -1.75
N VAL A 59 3.99 -12.61 -1.99
CA VAL A 59 3.51 -13.53 -0.95
C VAL A 59 4.10 -14.91 -1.18
N GLN A 60 4.90 -15.41 -0.25
CA GLN A 60 5.71 -16.62 -0.46
C GLN A 60 4.97 -17.93 -0.20
N SER A 61 3.94 -17.92 0.66
CA SER A 61 3.20 -19.13 1.03
C SER A 61 1.74 -18.83 1.38
N LEU A 62 0.92 -19.89 1.42
CA LEU A 62 -0.47 -19.80 1.89
C LEU A 62 -0.54 -19.29 3.34
N ALA A 63 0.39 -19.71 4.19
CA ALA A 63 0.46 -19.25 5.58
C ALA A 63 0.71 -17.74 5.66
N ALA A 64 1.67 -17.24 4.87
CA ALA A 64 1.95 -15.80 4.77
C ALA A 64 0.74 -15.01 4.22
N LEU A 65 0.01 -15.57 3.25
CA LEU A 65 -1.22 -14.96 2.73
C LEU A 65 -2.30 -14.85 3.83
N VAL A 66 -2.57 -15.95 4.53
CA VAL A 66 -3.57 -15.99 5.61
C VAL A 66 -3.21 -15.02 6.73
N ALA A 67 -1.94 -15.01 7.15
CA ALA A 67 -1.45 -14.10 8.17
C ALA A 67 -1.57 -12.65 7.70
N GLY A 68 -1.05 -12.31 6.51
CA GLY A 68 -1.04 -10.93 6.02
C GLY A 68 -2.42 -10.34 5.77
N VAL A 69 -3.36 -11.13 5.24
CA VAL A 69 -4.77 -10.73 5.09
C VAL A 69 -5.47 -10.57 6.45
N ALA A 70 -5.01 -11.27 7.49
CA ALA A 70 -5.53 -11.07 8.84
C ALA A 70 -5.06 -9.79 9.53
N HIS A 71 -3.97 -9.20 9.08
CA HIS A 71 -3.48 -7.95 9.64
C HIS A 71 -4.27 -6.75 9.08
N PRO A 72 -4.72 -5.82 9.95
CA PRO A 72 -5.32 -4.57 9.52
C PRO A 72 -4.37 -3.79 8.61
N LYS A 73 -4.94 -3.07 7.64
CA LYS A 73 -4.16 -2.18 6.78
C LYS A 73 -3.69 -0.98 7.60
N VAL A 74 -2.41 -0.64 7.42
CA VAL A 74 -1.79 0.55 8.01
C VAL A 74 -1.83 1.76 7.06
N THR A 75 -2.36 1.54 5.85
CA THR A 75 -2.51 2.55 4.79
C THR A 75 -3.84 2.43 4.07
N PHE A 76 -4.25 3.49 3.40
CA PHE A 76 -5.40 3.46 2.48
C PHE A 76 -5.13 2.57 1.25
N ARG A 77 -3.87 2.49 0.81
CA ARG A 77 -3.42 1.79 -0.42
C ARG A 77 -4.05 0.41 -0.61
N GLN A 78 -4.49 0.09 -1.81
CA GLN A 78 -4.84 -1.28 -2.19
C GLN A 78 -3.59 -2.17 -2.19
N ARG A 79 -3.66 -3.37 -1.58
CA ARG A 79 -2.55 -4.33 -1.63
C ARG A 79 -2.77 -5.29 -2.80
N ASN A 80 -1.86 -5.28 -3.75
CA ASN A 80 -1.80 -6.27 -4.82
C ASN A 80 -0.93 -7.44 -4.33
N LEU A 81 -1.56 -8.56 -3.97
CA LEU A 81 -0.96 -9.74 -3.36
C LEU A 81 -0.55 -10.74 -4.43
N TYR A 82 0.72 -10.69 -4.84
CA TYR A 82 1.29 -11.57 -5.86
C TYR A 82 1.75 -12.89 -5.23
N CYS A 83 0.95 -13.94 -5.38
CA CYS A 83 1.22 -15.24 -4.79
C CYS A 83 2.30 -15.99 -5.59
N GLN A 84 3.45 -16.24 -4.95
CA GLN A 84 4.60 -16.96 -5.52
C GLN A 84 4.53 -18.48 -5.27
N PHE A 85 3.36 -18.96 -4.87
CA PHE A 85 3.06 -20.37 -4.61
C PHE A 85 1.81 -20.79 -5.39
N ASN A 86 1.59 -22.09 -5.51
CA ASN A 86 0.40 -22.62 -6.17
C ASN A 86 -0.84 -22.45 -5.27
N LEU A 87 -1.74 -21.52 -5.62
CA LEU A 87 -3.01 -21.34 -4.90
C LEU A 87 -3.91 -22.57 -5.00
N ASP A 88 -3.86 -23.30 -6.12
CA ASP A 88 -4.71 -24.48 -6.35
C ASP A 88 -4.38 -25.66 -5.43
N ALA A 89 -3.26 -25.59 -4.70
CA ALA A 89 -2.92 -26.57 -3.67
C ALA A 89 -3.76 -26.41 -2.39
N ALA A 90 -4.43 -25.26 -2.20
CA ALA A 90 -5.26 -25.00 -1.04
C ALA A 90 -6.71 -25.51 -1.23
N PRO A 91 -7.39 -25.95 -0.15
CA PRO A 91 -8.80 -26.31 -0.22
C PRO A 91 -9.68 -25.15 -0.72
N ALA A 92 -10.60 -25.42 -1.66
CA ALA A 92 -11.47 -24.41 -2.26
C ALA A 92 -12.26 -23.56 -1.24
N ALA A 93 -12.73 -24.19 -0.16
CA ALA A 93 -13.42 -23.48 0.93
C ALA A 93 -12.51 -22.48 1.66
N GLN A 94 -11.23 -22.81 1.83
CA GLN A 94 -10.25 -21.93 2.46
C GLN A 94 -9.89 -20.78 1.52
N LEU A 95 -9.69 -21.05 0.23
CA LEU A 95 -9.45 -20.01 -0.78
C LEU A 95 -10.59 -19.00 -0.82
N GLY A 96 -11.84 -19.45 -0.88
CA GLY A 96 -13.01 -18.56 -0.91
C GLY A 96 -13.10 -17.65 0.33
N GLN A 97 -12.71 -18.14 1.51
CA GLN A 97 -12.66 -17.31 2.72
C GLN A 97 -11.55 -16.25 2.65
N ILE A 98 -10.37 -16.62 2.14
CA ILE A 98 -9.24 -15.71 1.97
C ILE A 98 -9.56 -14.63 0.94
N GLU A 99 -10.14 -15.01 -0.20
CA GLU A 99 -10.57 -14.09 -1.26
C GLU A 99 -11.63 -13.10 -0.78
N ALA A 100 -12.65 -13.58 -0.06
CA ALA A 100 -13.69 -12.72 0.50
C ALA A 100 -13.10 -11.70 1.48
N LYS A 101 -12.14 -12.13 2.32
CA LYS A 101 -11.47 -11.25 3.28
C LYS A 101 -10.54 -10.24 2.61
N ALA A 102 -9.75 -10.66 1.64
CA ALA A 102 -8.92 -9.78 0.82
C ALA A 102 -9.77 -8.71 0.12
N THR A 103 -10.88 -9.14 -0.52
CA THR A 103 -11.81 -8.24 -1.20
C THR A 103 -12.41 -7.20 -0.24
N ALA A 104 -12.82 -7.62 0.96
CA ALA A 104 -13.37 -6.71 1.97
C ALA A 104 -12.36 -5.65 2.45
N LEU A 105 -11.06 -5.91 2.33
CA LEU A 105 -9.97 -4.97 2.64
C LEU A 105 -9.53 -4.13 1.43
N GLY A 106 -10.12 -4.37 0.26
CA GLY A 106 -9.71 -3.77 -1.01
C GLY A 106 -8.37 -4.30 -1.51
N ASP A 107 -8.03 -5.55 -1.18
CA ASP A 107 -6.83 -6.22 -1.68
C ASP A 107 -7.16 -7.10 -2.89
N TYR A 108 -6.17 -7.30 -3.76
CA TYR A 108 -6.29 -8.12 -4.96
C TYR A 108 -5.29 -9.27 -4.92
N ILE A 109 -5.77 -10.50 -5.03
CA ILE A 109 -4.92 -11.68 -5.17
C ILE A 109 -4.57 -11.87 -6.64
N LEU A 110 -3.27 -11.93 -6.94
CA LEU A 110 -2.73 -11.96 -8.30
C LEU A 110 -1.72 -13.11 -8.46
N ALA A 111 -1.57 -13.57 -9.70
CA ALA A 111 -0.57 -14.57 -10.04
C ALA A 111 0.86 -14.00 -9.90
N GLY A 112 1.74 -14.74 -9.23
CA GLY A 112 3.09 -14.28 -8.89
C GLY A 112 3.95 -13.84 -10.07
N HIS A 113 3.75 -14.43 -11.25
CA HIS A 113 4.50 -14.10 -12.47
C HIS A 113 4.17 -12.70 -13.04
N LEU A 114 3.08 -12.07 -12.58
CA LEU A 114 2.72 -10.70 -12.97
C LEU A 114 3.50 -9.64 -12.18
N LEU A 115 4.21 -10.04 -11.12
CA LEU A 115 5.02 -9.15 -10.30
C LEU A 115 6.21 -8.64 -11.11
N ARG A 116 6.36 -7.33 -11.20
CA ARG A 116 7.53 -6.67 -11.79
C ARG A 116 8.46 -6.16 -10.70
N ASP A 117 7.91 -5.36 -9.80
CA ASP A 117 8.58 -4.80 -8.64
C ASP A 117 7.73 -5.01 -7.39
N ARG A 118 8.37 -5.21 -6.23
CA ARG A 118 7.68 -5.39 -4.94
C ARG A 118 8.00 -4.25 -3.99
N ASP A 119 6.96 -3.77 -3.32
CA ASP A 119 7.06 -2.85 -2.18
C ASP A 119 7.34 -3.61 -0.88
N ALA A 120 6.76 -4.81 -0.75
CA ALA A 120 6.89 -5.63 0.44
C ALA A 120 6.98 -7.13 0.11
N LEU A 121 7.47 -7.88 1.08
CA LEU A 121 7.52 -9.34 1.07
C LEU A 121 6.77 -9.86 2.30
N TRP A 122 5.78 -10.71 2.08
CA TRP A 122 5.18 -11.54 3.13
C TRP A 122 5.83 -12.91 3.07
N ALA A 123 6.79 -13.10 3.96
CA ALA A 123 7.42 -14.37 4.28
C ALA A 123 6.85 -14.90 5.61
N GLU A 124 7.11 -16.17 5.91
CA GLU A 124 6.76 -16.79 7.21
C GLU A 124 7.48 -16.13 8.39
#